data_AF-A0A800A142-F1
#
_entry.id   AF-A0A800A142-F1
#
_cell.length_a   1.000
_cell.length_b   1.000
_cell.length_c   1.000
_cell.angle_alpha   90.00
_cell.angle_beta   90.00
_cell.angle_gamma   90.00
#
_symmetry.space_group_name_H-M   'P 1'
#
loop_
_entity.id
_entity.type
_entity.pdbx_description
1 polymer ?
#
loop_
_entity_poly.entity_id
_entity_poly.type
_entity_poly.pdbx_seq_one_letter_code
_entity_poly.pdbx_strand_id
1 'polypeptide(L)'
;MEASPSAGGSSTASRSTPRGWLESLCFTRLRHPSRRGAKMPSTKAHDVIMLATASLGLLTYARKALSPDWPSAALLCGSYIFSGLMLSADLDVNSRPYRRWGPFRFIWWPYMKLIPHRSWLSHGLVVGPMLRVAYLCAVLGLPFALLIWLGGMEGASEILRALADFFRAHIRPVALALLGLILGGATHTAFDLLGSMVSKFLGLGRLPHRRR
;
A
#
# COMPACT_ATOMS: atom_id res chain seq x y z
N MET A 1 1.24 23.23 -84.29
CA MET A 1 0.00 23.33 -83.50
C MET A 1 0.45 23.43 -82.05
N GLU A 2 0.84 24.63 -81.62
CA GLU A 2 1.23 24.95 -80.24
C GLU A 2 0.95 26.44 -80.05
N ALA A 3 0.17 26.77 -79.02
CA ALA A 3 -0.38 28.09 -78.76
C ALA A 3 0.42 28.79 -77.65
N SER A 4 0.95 29.98 -77.95
CA SER A 4 0.48 31.31 -77.48
C SER A 4 -0.09 31.49 -76.05
N PRO A 5 -0.02 32.72 -75.49
CA PRO A 5 0.71 32.95 -74.24
C PRO A 5 -0.08 33.70 -73.12
N SER A 6 0.60 33.81 -71.96
CA SER A 6 0.78 34.96 -71.04
C SER A 6 -0.37 35.80 -70.45
N ALA A 7 -0.10 36.22 -69.20
CA ALA A 7 -0.61 37.37 -68.42
C ALA A 7 -2.01 37.20 -67.81
N GLY A 8 -2.34 37.65 -66.60
CA GLY A 8 -1.70 38.50 -65.60
C GLY A 8 -2.80 39.26 -64.84
N GLY A 9 -2.66 39.43 -63.52
CA GLY A 9 -3.20 40.60 -62.78
C GLY A 9 -4.68 40.66 -62.32
N SER A 10 -4.87 40.41 -61.02
CA SER A 10 -5.60 41.21 -60.01
C SER A 10 -7.09 41.65 -60.15
N SER A 11 -7.87 41.26 -59.13
CA SER A 11 -8.69 42.10 -58.20
C SER A 11 -9.94 42.86 -58.70
N THR A 12 -11.14 42.48 -58.23
CA THR A 12 -11.99 43.22 -57.25
C THR A 12 -13.43 42.66 -57.13
N ALA A 13 -14.06 42.96 -55.99
CA ALA A 13 -15.31 42.46 -55.42
C ALA A 13 -16.62 42.81 -56.17
N SER A 14 -17.70 42.03 -55.97
CA SER A 14 -18.78 42.34 -55.00
C SER A 14 -20.11 41.60 -55.28
N ARG A 15 -20.84 41.27 -54.19
CA ARG A 15 -22.32 41.06 -54.04
C ARG A 15 -22.93 39.83 -54.74
N SER A 16 -23.96 39.12 -54.27
CA SER A 16 -24.74 39.07 -53.02
C SER A 16 -25.75 37.89 -53.14
N THR A 17 -25.76 36.96 -52.17
CA THR A 17 -26.88 36.12 -51.61
C THR A 17 -27.98 35.48 -52.51
N PRO A 18 -28.87 34.57 -52.03
CA PRO A 18 -28.90 33.69 -50.84
C PRO A 18 -29.29 32.20 -51.15
N ARG A 19 -29.49 31.38 -50.10
CA ARG A 19 -30.12 30.03 -50.04
C ARG A 19 -29.10 28.89 -50.23
N GLY A 20 -29.09 27.82 -49.45
CA GLY A 20 -30.10 27.29 -48.55
C GLY A 20 -29.46 26.47 -47.43
N TRP A 21 -30.15 26.52 -46.30
CA TRP A 21 -30.20 25.53 -45.24
C TRP A 21 -29.80 24.12 -45.69
N LEU A 22 -28.85 23.47 -44.99
CA LEU A 22 -28.87 22.04 -44.63
C LEU A 22 -27.55 21.48 -44.02
N GLU A 23 -26.79 22.21 -43.20
CA GLU A 23 -25.74 21.55 -42.38
C GLU A 23 -25.72 22.05 -40.94
N SER A 24 -26.73 21.62 -40.17
CA SER A 24 -26.71 21.66 -38.71
C SER A 24 -26.86 20.24 -38.16
N LEU A 25 -25.89 19.37 -38.48
CA LEU A 25 -25.63 18.15 -37.72
C LEU A 25 -24.38 18.35 -36.88
N CYS A 26 -24.47 19.31 -35.95
CA CYS A 26 -23.52 19.37 -34.85
C CYS A 26 -23.84 18.16 -33.96
N PHE A 27 -23.03 17.12 -34.09
CA PHE A 27 -22.98 15.95 -33.21
C PHE A 27 -23.10 16.41 -31.76
N THR A 28 -24.29 16.25 -31.18
CA THR A 28 -24.47 16.21 -29.74
C THR A 28 -23.74 14.97 -29.27
N ARG A 29 -22.44 15.12 -29.04
CA ARG A 29 -21.60 14.14 -28.37
C ARG A 29 -22.21 13.99 -26.99
N LEU A 30 -23.11 13.02 -26.84
CA LEU A 30 -23.64 12.57 -25.56
C LEU A 30 -22.42 12.39 -24.65
N ARG A 31 -22.25 13.31 -23.71
CA ARG A 31 -21.27 13.15 -22.64
C ARG A 31 -21.74 11.91 -21.91
N HIS A 32 -21.11 10.78 -22.19
CA HIS A 32 -21.23 9.61 -21.35
C HIS A 32 -21.00 10.10 -19.92
N PRO A 33 -21.97 9.91 -19.00
CA PRO A 33 -21.72 10.22 -17.60
C PRO A 33 -20.48 9.42 -17.21
N SER A 34 -19.43 10.13 -16.79
CA SER A 34 -18.23 9.49 -16.27
C SER A 34 -18.69 8.54 -15.18
N ARG A 35 -18.66 7.23 -15.49
CA ARG A 35 -18.91 6.19 -14.49
C ARG A 35 -17.84 6.43 -13.44
N ARG A 36 -18.23 6.99 -12.29
CA ARG A 36 -17.37 7.16 -11.13
C ARG A 36 -17.01 5.74 -10.70
N GLY A 37 -15.93 5.21 -11.28
CA GLY A 37 -15.41 3.91 -10.92
C GLY A 37 -15.18 3.92 -9.42
N ALA A 38 -15.68 2.88 -8.75
CA ALA A 38 -15.44 2.69 -7.33
C ALA A 38 -13.95 2.87 -7.08
N LYS A 39 -13.60 3.98 -6.41
CA LYS A 39 -12.23 4.31 -6.06
C LYS A 39 -11.79 3.19 -5.13
N MET A 40 -10.76 2.43 -5.52
CA MET A 40 -10.07 1.57 -4.55
C MET A 40 -9.74 2.44 -3.32
N PRO A 41 -9.96 1.95 -2.10
CA PRO A 41 -9.73 2.76 -0.91
C PRO A 41 -8.32 3.33 -0.99
N SER A 42 -8.21 4.65 -0.91
CA SER A 42 -6.88 5.27 -0.95
C SER A 42 -6.08 4.80 0.26
N THR A 43 -4.75 4.84 0.23
CA THR A 43 -3.92 4.51 1.41
C THR A 43 -4.40 5.23 2.68
N LYS A 44 -4.92 6.48 2.56
CA LYS A 44 -5.51 7.22 3.68
C LYS A 44 -6.69 6.49 4.33
N ALA A 45 -7.53 5.83 3.53
CA ALA A 45 -8.66 5.05 4.03
C ALA A 45 -8.18 3.82 4.80
N HIS A 46 -7.16 3.12 4.29
CA HIS A 46 -6.53 2.01 5.01
C HIS A 46 -5.92 2.47 6.34
N ASP A 47 -5.24 3.62 6.36
CA ASP A 47 -4.69 4.17 7.60
C ASP A 47 -5.77 4.51 8.63
N VAL A 48 -6.87 5.12 8.19
CA VAL A 48 -8.02 5.43 9.06
C VAL A 48 -8.65 4.16 9.60
N ILE A 49 -8.82 3.15 8.76
CA ILE A 49 -9.35 1.85 9.18
C ILE A 49 -8.43 1.21 10.24
N MET A 50 -7.12 1.29 10.07
CA MET A 50 -6.15 0.80 11.06
C MET A 50 -6.28 1.51 12.40
N LEU A 51 -6.35 2.83 12.39
CA LEU A 51 -6.52 3.60 13.62
C LEU A 51 -7.88 3.32 14.28
N ALA A 52 -8.96 3.25 13.49
CA ALA A 52 -10.30 2.98 14.01
C ALA A 52 -10.40 1.59 14.65
N THR A 53 -9.86 0.56 14.00
CA THR A 53 -9.85 -0.81 14.53
C THR A 53 -8.99 -0.95 15.77
N ALA A 54 -7.82 -0.29 15.81
CA ALA A 54 -6.98 -0.23 17.00
C ALA A 54 -7.68 0.48 18.18
N SER A 55 -8.30 1.64 17.94
CA SER A 55 -9.06 2.38 18.95
C SER A 55 -10.24 1.58 19.48
N LEU A 56 -10.97 0.89 18.61
CA LEU A 56 -12.08 0.02 19.01
C LEU A 56 -11.58 -1.17 19.85
N GLY A 57 -10.47 -1.79 19.46
CA GLY A 57 -9.81 -2.85 20.24
C GLY A 57 -9.42 -2.38 21.63
N LEU A 58 -8.78 -1.20 21.75
CA LEU A 58 -8.40 -0.64 23.04
C LEU A 58 -9.62 -0.29 23.91
N LEU A 59 -10.67 0.27 23.32
CA LEU A 59 -11.91 0.60 24.03
C LEU A 59 -12.63 -0.66 24.54
N THR A 60 -12.68 -1.72 23.73
CA THR A 60 -13.29 -2.99 24.15
C THR A 60 -12.50 -3.66 25.26
N TYR A 61 -11.17 -3.63 25.22
CA TYR A 61 -10.31 -4.09 26.30
C TYR A 61 -10.54 -3.30 27.58
N ALA A 62 -10.50 -1.97 27.50
CA ALA A 62 -10.72 -1.07 28.64
C ALA A 62 -12.06 -1.30 29.35
N ARG A 63 -13.12 -1.63 28.59
CA ARG A 63 -14.45 -1.90 29.16
C ARG A 63 -14.60 -3.27 29.81
N LYS A 64 -13.84 -4.27 29.35
CA LYS A 64 -13.98 -5.67 29.81
C LYS A 64 -12.95 -6.06 30.87
N ALA A 65 -11.81 -5.39 30.91
CA ALA A 65 -10.73 -5.72 31.84
C ALA A 65 -11.07 -5.21 33.25
N LEU A 66 -11.21 -6.15 34.20
CA LEU A 66 -11.42 -5.82 35.62
C LEU A 66 -10.17 -5.16 36.23
N SER A 67 -8.98 -5.58 35.80
CA SER A 67 -7.68 -5.03 36.18
C SER A 67 -6.80 -4.86 34.93
N PRO A 68 -6.91 -3.73 34.20
CA PRO A 68 -6.23 -3.56 32.93
C PRO A 68 -4.70 -3.45 33.08
N ASP A 69 -3.99 -4.33 32.40
CA ASP A 69 -2.54 -4.22 32.14
C ASP A 69 -2.32 -3.28 30.94
N TRP A 70 -2.17 -1.99 31.22
CA TRP A 70 -1.99 -0.95 30.21
C TRP A 70 -0.68 -1.06 29.43
N PRO A 71 0.49 -1.38 30.03
CA PRO A 71 1.71 -1.61 29.28
C PRO A 71 1.56 -2.69 28.20
N SER A 72 0.99 -3.84 28.53
CA SER A 72 0.74 -4.92 27.56
C SER A 72 -0.23 -4.49 26.45
N ALA A 73 -1.31 -3.78 26.82
CA ALA A 73 -2.29 -3.29 25.85
C ALA A 73 -1.69 -2.24 24.90
N ALA A 74 -0.89 -1.32 25.43
CA ALA A 74 -0.18 -0.31 24.66
C ALA A 74 0.83 -0.95 23.71
N LEU A 75 1.58 -1.96 24.15
CA LEU A 75 2.53 -2.69 23.32
C LEU A 75 1.83 -3.43 22.17
N LEU A 76 0.74 -4.15 22.46
CA LEU A 76 -0.06 -4.84 21.45
C LEU A 76 -0.65 -3.86 20.44
N CYS A 77 -1.29 -2.78 20.92
CA CYS A 77 -1.93 -1.76 20.10
C CYS A 77 -0.91 -0.98 19.25
N GLY A 78 0.21 -0.58 19.84
CA GLY A 78 1.30 0.10 19.15
C GLY A 78 1.90 -0.78 18.05
N SER A 79 2.16 -2.05 18.35
CA SER A 79 2.67 -3.02 17.37
C SER A 79 1.66 -3.27 16.24
N TYR A 80 0.38 -3.34 16.56
CA TYR A 80 -0.70 -3.45 15.59
C TYR A 80 -0.76 -2.27 14.63
N ILE A 81 -0.78 -1.05 15.16
CA ILE A 81 -0.79 0.19 14.35
C ILE A 81 0.50 0.27 13.52
N PHE A 82 1.65 0.00 14.14
CA PHE A 82 2.93 0.00 13.45
C PHE A 82 2.92 -0.96 12.27
N SER A 83 2.45 -2.19 12.45
CA SER A 83 2.37 -3.11 11.31
C SER A 83 1.39 -2.63 10.26
N GLY A 84 0.20 -2.15 10.62
CA GLY A 84 -0.78 -1.68 9.65
C GLY A 84 -0.28 -0.51 8.80
N LEU A 85 0.53 0.37 9.38
CA LEU A 85 1.01 1.60 8.73
C LEU A 85 2.37 1.46 8.05
N MET A 86 3.32 0.79 8.71
CA MET A 86 4.73 0.68 8.29
C MET A 86 5.05 -0.64 7.61
N LEU A 87 4.41 -1.74 8.05
CA LEU A 87 4.52 -3.07 7.47
C LEU A 87 3.25 -3.42 6.70
N SER A 88 2.81 -2.55 5.79
CA SER A 88 1.64 -2.75 4.92
C SER A 88 1.99 -3.59 3.69
N ALA A 89 0.99 -4.26 3.09
CA ALA A 89 1.20 -5.28 2.06
C ALA A 89 1.85 -4.67 0.81
N ASP A 90 1.58 -3.38 0.60
CA ASP A 90 2.14 -2.56 -0.47
C ASP A 90 3.64 -2.24 -0.32
N LEU A 91 4.37 -2.82 0.63
CA LEU A 91 5.83 -2.70 0.72
C LEU A 91 6.57 -3.36 -0.45
N ASP A 92 5.88 -4.23 -1.20
CA ASP A 92 6.37 -4.88 -2.40
C ASP A 92 6.37 -3.96 -3.65
N VAL A 93 5.88 -2.72 -3.53
CA VAL A 93 5.88 -1.71 -4.60
C VAL A 93 6.25 -0.32 -4.08
N ASN A 94 6.49 0.64 -4.97
CA ASN A 94 6.78 2.05 -4.60
C ASN A 94 5.50 2.78 -4.11
N SER A 95 5.01 2.37 -2.95
CA SER A 95 3.80 2.84 -2.31
C SER A 95 4.08 3.90 -1.24
N ARG A 96 3.01 4.41 -0.62
CA ARG A 96 3.13 5.28 0.54
C ARG A 96 3.79 4.58 1.74
N PRO A 97 3.38 3.35 2.13
CA PRO A 97 4.09 2.58 3.14
C PRO A 97 5.60 2.49 2.90
N TYR A 98 6.03 2.19 1.67
CA TYR A 98 7.45 2.16 1.31
C TYR A 98 8.13 3.53 1.54
N ARG A 99 7.48 4.63 1.17
CA ARG A 99 8.01 5.99 1.38
C ARG A 99 8.01 6.46 2.84
N ARG A 100 7.16 5.90 3.71
CA ARG A 100 7.12 6.26 5.14
C ARG A 100 8.40 5.91 5.88
N TRP A 101 9.14 4.90 5.41
CA TRP A 101 10.45 4.54 5.96
C TRP A 101 11.51 5.62 5.74
N GLY A 102 11.25 6.62 4.88
CA GLY A 102 12.14 7.76 4.68
C GLY A 102 13.54 7.31 4.22
N PRO A 103 14.61 7.64 4.95
CA PRO A 103 15.97 7.19 4.62
C PRO A 103 16.11 5.66 4.73
N PHE A 104 15.41 5.01 5.66
CA PHE A 104 15.48 3.56 5.88
C PHE A 104 14.77 2.72 4.82
N ARG A 105 14.22 3.34 3.77
CA ARG A 105 13.57 2.62 2.67
C ARG A 105 14.51 1.62 1.97
N PHE A 106 15.83 1.87 2.01
CA PHE A 106 16.81 0.98 1.39
C PHE A 106 16.73 -0.45 1.94
N ILE A 107 16.36 -0.59 3.22
CA ILE A 107 16.12 -1.89 3.86
C ILE A 107 15.05 -2.67 3.12
N TRP A 108 14.03 -2.01 2.57
CA TRP A 108 12.93 -2.66 1.86
C TRP A 108 13.14 -2.80 0.36
N TRP A 109 14.22 -2.23 -0.18
CA TRP A 109 14.51 -2.33 -1.61
C TRP A 109 14.73 -3.78 -2.08
N PRO A 110 15.48 -4.65 -1.36
CA PRO A 110 15.59 -6.07 -1.72
C PRO A 110 14.25 -6.78 -1.66
N TYR A 111 13.46 -6.55 -0.60
CA TYR A 111 12.11 -7.10 -0.47
C TYR A 111 11.22 -6.75 -1.67
N MET A 112 11.20 -5.46 -2.05
CA MET A 112 10.44 -4.96 -3.21
C MET A 112 10.89 -5.59 -4.54
N LYS A 113 12.17 -5.95 -4.67
CA LYS A 113 12.73 -6.58 -5.88
C LYS A 113 12.46 -8.08 -5.96
N LEU A 114 12.51 -8.77 -4.82
CA LEU A 114 12.45 -10.22 -4.75
C LEU A 114 11.03 -10.77 -4.63
N ILE A 115 10.13 -10.04 -3.96
CA ILE A 115 8.78 -10.53 -3.68
C ILE A 115 7.81 -10.07 -4.77
N PRO A 116 7.14 -11.00 -5.48
CA PRO A 116 6.17 -10.64 -6.51
C PRO A 116 4.95 -9.92 -5.92
N HIS A 117 4.58 -8.79 -6.53
CA HIS A 117 3.40 -8.03 -6.12
C HIS A 117 2.10 -8.85 -6.30
N ARG A 118 1.21 -8.80 -5.30
CA ARG A 118 -0.06 -9.57 -5.24
C ARG A 118 0.09 -11.10 -5.24
N SER A 119 1.26 -11.60 -4.87
CA SER A 119 1.41 -13.02 -4.57
C SER A 119 0.78 -13.37 -3.21
N TRP A 120 0.51 -14.66 -2.99
CA TRP A 120 0.11 -15.17 -1.68
C TRP A 120 1.16 -14.88 -0.59
N LEU A 121 2.42 -14.65 -1.00
CA LEU A 121 3.53 -14.30 -0.11
C LEU A 121 3.46 -12.84 0.37
N SER A 122 2.99 -11.89 -0.44
CA SER A 122 2.90 -10.48 0.00
C SER A 122 1.53 -10.10 0.55
N HIS A 123 0.45 -10.63 -0.02
CA HIS A 123 -0.94 -10.37 0.37
C HIS A 123 -1.63 -11.58 1.04
N GLY A 124 -0.87 -12.55 1.54
CA GLY A 124 -1.43 -13.60 2.39
C GLY A 124 -1.86 -13.03 3.73
N LEU A 125 -3.04 -13.43 4.24
CA LEU A 125 -3.61 -12.90 5.49
C LEU A 125 -2.66 -13.07 6.69
N VAL A 126 -1.94 -14.18 6.75
CA VAL A 126 -0.98 -14.50 7.84
C VAL A 126 0.45 -14.55 7.30
N VAL A 127 0.66 -15.21 6.16
CA VAL A 127 1.99 -15.40 5.56
C VAL A 127 2.66 -14.07 5.22
N GLY A 128 1.93 -13.12 4.63
CA GLY A 128 2.50 -11.83 4.25
C GLY A 128 3.00 -11.02 5.45
N PRO A 129 2.19 -10.81 6.50
CA PRO A 129 2.65 -10.20 7.74
C PRO A 129 3.87 -10.92 8.35
N MET A 130 3.82 -12.26 8.44
CA MET A 130 4.94 -13.04 8.99
C MET A 130 6.22 -12.87 8.17
N LEU A 131 6.14 -12.88 6.84
CA LEU A 131 7.30 -12.70 5.97
C LEU A 131 7.95 -11.33 6.18
N ARG A 132 7.15 -10.26 6.30
CA ARG A 132 7.69 -8.90 6.53
C ARG A 132 8.31 -8.75 7.90
N VAL A 133 7.72 -9.35 8.93
CA VAL A 133 8.30 -9.37 10.28
C VAL A 133 9.62 -10.16 10.26
N ALA A 134 9.63 -11.36 9.68
CA ALA A 134 10.83 -12.19 9.55
C ALA A 134 11.94 -11.47 8.76
N TYR A 135 11.59 -10.82 7.66
CA TYR A 135 12.50 -10.01 6.86
C TYR A 135 13.11 -8.86 7.68
N LEU A 136 12.28 -8.11 8.41
CA LEU A 136 12.75 -7.02 9.25
C LEU A 136 13.66 -7.53 10.38
N CYS A 137 13.30 -8.63 11.04
CA CYS A 137 14.14 -9.28 12.04
C CYS A 137 15.49 -9.73 11.46
N ALA A 138 15.51 -10.30 10.25
CA ALA A 138 16.73 -10.72 9.59
C ALA A 138 17.65 -9.52 9.30
N VAL A 139 17.10 -8.43 8.76
CA VAL A 139 17.88 -7.21 8.48
C VAL A 139 18.40 -6.56 9.76
N LEU A 140 17.57 -6.44 10.79
CA LEU A 140 17.97 -5.91 12.09
C LEU A 140 18.92 -6.84 12.85
N GLY A 141 18.98 -8.12 12.49
CA GLY A 141 19.92 -9.10 13.02
C GLY A 141 21.32 -9.01 12.41
N LEU A 142 21.48 -8.41 11.22
CA LEU A 142 22.79 -8.30 10.55
C LEU A 142 23.86 -7.58 11.39
N PRO A 143 23.58 -6.46 12.08
CA PRO A 143 24.54 -5.84 12.98
C PRO A 143 24.97 -6.77 14.11
N PHE A 144 24.04 -7.53 14.70
CA PHE A 144 24.38 -8.52 15.74
C PHE A 144 25.25 -9.64 15.19
N ALA A 145 24.93 -10.14 14.00
CA ALA A 145 25.76 -11.14 13.33
C ALA A 145 27.18 -10.63 13.04
N LEU A 146 27.32 -9.35 12.65
CA LEU A 146 28.61 -8.71 12.45
C LEU A 146 29.40 -8.60 13.77
N LEU A 147 28.75 -8.20 14.87
CA LEU A 147 29.39 -8.13 16.19
C LEU A 147 29.86 -9.50 16.68
N ILE A 148 29.03 -10.53 16.49
CA ILE A 148 29.38 -11.92 16.78
C ILE A 148 30.61 -12.34 15.97
N TRP A 149 30.64 -12.01 14.67
CA TRP A 149 31.76 -12.34 13.80
C TRP A 149 33.06 -11.62 14.22
N LEU A 150 32.99 -10.33 14.57
CA LEU A 150 34.14 -9.55 15.03
C LEU A 150 34.65 -9.97 16.41
N GLY A 151 33.75 -10.40 17.32
CA GLY A 151 34.08 -10.80 18.69
C GLY A 151 34.60 -12.23 18.86
N GLY A 152 34.66 -13.01 17.78
CA GLY A 152 35.07 -14.42 17.83
C GLY A 152 34.16 -15.29 18.70
N MET A 153 34.62 -16.48 19.08
CA MET A 153 33.81 -17.47 19.81
C MET A 153 33.36 -16.97 21.21
N GLU A 154 34.21 -16.20 21.89
CA GLU A 154 33.91 -15.65 23.21
C GLU A 154 32.82 -14.58 23.13
N GLY A 155 32.99 -13.57 22.26
CA GLY A 155 31.97 -12.54 22.03
C GLY A 155 30.66 -13.11 21.50
N ALA A 156 30.72 -14.13 20.63
CA ALA A 156 29.55 -14.87 20.18
C ALA A 156 28.78 -15.47 21.36
N SER A 157 29.47 -16.14 22.28
CA SER A 157 28.86 -16.79 23.45
C SER A 157 28.19 -15.78 24.38
N GLU A 158 28.77 -14.58 24.53
CA GLU A 158 28.25 -13.53 25.39
C GLU A 158 26.97 -12.91 24.79
N ILE A 159 27.02 -12.56 23.50
CA ILE A 159 25.86 -12.01 22.79
C ILE A 159 24.71 -13.01 22.76
N LEU A 160 24.99 -14.29 22.47
CA LEU A 160 23.96 -15.33 22.46
C LEU A 160 23.34 -15.56 23.84
N ARG A 161 24.14 -15.53 24.91
CA ARG A 161 23.62 -15.59 26.29
C ARG A 161 22.74 -14.40 26.62
N ALA A 162 23.21 -13.19 26.32
CA ALA A 162 22.44 -11.96 26.55
C ALA A 162 21.10 -11.96 25.79
N LEU A 163 21.09 -12.40 24.53
CA LEU A 163 19.86 -12.57 23.76
C LEU A 163 18.94 -13.61 24.40
N ALA A 164 19.47 -14.76 24.79
CA ALA A 164 18.67 -15.82 25.42
C ALA A 164 18.05 -15.35 26.74
N ASP A 165 18.81 -14.64 27.57
CA ASP A 165 18.33 -14.10 28.85
C ASP A 165 17.28 -13.01 28.65
N PHE A 166 17.48 -12.13 27.66
CA PHE A 166 16.46 -11.16 27.25
C PHE A 166 15.16 -11.84 26.83
N PHE A 167 15.21 -12.86 25.96
CA PHE A 167 14.01 -13.55 25.52
C PHE A 167 13.32 -14.30 26.66
N ARG A 168 14.07 -14.92 27.58
CA ARG A 168 13.50 -15.57 28.76
C ARG A 168 12.80 -14.55 29.67
N ALA A 169 13.42 -13.40 29.91
CA ALA A 169 12.86 -12.35 30.75
C ALA A 169 11.65 -11.64 30.11
N HIS A 170 11.60 -11.57 28.77
CA HIS A 170 10.64 -10.74 28.04
C HIS A 170 9.76 -11.52 27.04
N ILE A 171 9.61 -12.83 27.20
CA ILE A 171 8.84 -13.66 26.26
C ILE A 171 7.40 -13.18 26.07
N ARG A 172 6.75 -12.72 27.15
CA ARG A 172 5.37 -12.22 27.10
C ARG A 172 5.27 -10.90 26.30
N PRO A 173 6.04 -9.83 26.60
CA PRO A 173 6.11 -8.65 25.75
C PRO A 173 6.44 -8.95 24.29
N VAL A 174 7.41 -9.83 24.02
CA VAL A 174 7.80 -10.22 22.66
C VAL A 174 6.62 -10.89 21.95
N ALA A 175 5.93 -11.83 22.60
CA ALA A 175 4.77 -12.50 22.02
C ALA A 175 3.62 -11.53 21.72
N LEU A 176 3.36 -10.56 22.62
CA LEU A 176 2.35 -9.51 22.40
C LEU A 176 2.72 -8.60 21.23
N ALA A 177 3.99 -8.20 21.13
CA ALA A 177 4.45 -7.39 20.01
C ALA A 177 4.29 -8.14 18.68
N LEU A 178 4.73 -9.41 18.61
CA LEU A 178 4.58 -10.26 17.43
C LEU A 178 3.11 -10.47 17.06
N LEU A 179 2.25 -10.73 18.04
CA LEU A 179 0.81 -10.86 17.83
C LEU A 179 0.22 -9.57 17.25
N GLY A 180 0.56 -8.42 17.84
CA GLY A 180 0.14 -7.11 17.33
C GLY A 180 0.58 -6.91 15.89
N LEU A 181 1.85 -7.17 15.58
CA LEU A 181 2.39 -7.05 14.23
C LEU A 181 1.62 -7.94 13.23
N ILE A 182 1.40 -9.21 13.56
CA ILE A 182 0.68 -10.13 12.68
C ILE A 182 -0.77 -9.67 12.46
N LEU A 183 -1.48 -9.32 13.54
CA LEU A 183 -2.87 -8.86 13.47
C LEU A 183 -3.01 -7.55 12.68
N GLY A 184 -2.07 -6.62 12.83
CA GLY A 184 -2.06 -5.35 12.09
C GLY A 184 -1.91 -5.60 10.59
N GLY A 185 -0.92 -6.40 10.20
CA GLY A 185 -0.73 -6.78 8.80
C GLY A 185 -1.89 -7.60 8.22
N ALA A 186 -2.48 -8.50 9.01
CA ALA A 186 -3.63 -9.31 8.62
C ALA A 186 -4.86 -8.45 8.38
N THR A 187 -5.10 -7.46 9.24
CA THR A 187 -6.24 -6.55 9.09
C THR A 187 -6.16 -5.77 7.78
N HIS A 188 -4.96 -5.33 7.39
CA HIS A 188 -4.75 -4.60 6.13
C HIS A 188 -5.25 -5.42 4.94
N THR A 189 -4.78 -6.66 4.90
CA THR A 189 -5.09 -7.64 3.87
C THR A 189 -6.58 -8.01 3.90
N ALA A 190 -7.17 -8.18 5.09
CA ALA A 190 -8.60 -8.48 5.23
C ALA A 190 -9.47 -7.39 4.61
N PHE A 191 -9.15 -6.12 4.85
CA PHE A 191 -9.90 -5.00 4.28
C PHE A 191 -9.73 -4.86 2.77
N ASP A 192 -8.55 -5.19 2.22
CA ASP A 192 -8.35 -5.31 0.76
C ASP A 192 -9.25 -6.38 0.15
N LEU A 193 -9.30 -7.56 0.79
CA LEU A 193 -10.14 -8.67 0.36
C LEU A 193 -11.62 -8.29 0.43
N LEU A 194 -12.07 -7.71 1.54
CA LEU A 194 -13.46 -7.25 1.72
C LEU A 194 -13.86 -6.22 0.66
N GLY A 195 -13.03 -5.21 0.42
CA GLY A 195 -13.30 -4.21 -0.63
C GLY A 195 -13.42 -4.86 -2.02
N SER A 196 -12.57 -5.85 -2.31
CA SER A 196 -12.62 -6.58 -3.57
C SER A 196 -13.87 -7.46 -3.70
N MET A 197 -14.32 -8.09 -2.61
CA MET A 197 -15.51 -8.95 -2.59
C MET A 197 -16.78 -8.12 -2.75
N VAL A 198 -16.90 -7.00 -2.04
CA VAL A 198 -18.05 -6.08 -2.14
C VAL A 198 -18.16 -5.53 -3.57
N SER A 199 -17.05 -5.13 -4.19
CA SER A 199 -17.06 -4.64 -5.59
C SER A 199 -17.57 -5.72 -6.56
N LYS A 200 -17.16 -6.98 -6.37
CA LYS A 200 -17.64 -8.09 -7.19
C LYS A 200 -19.12 -8.36 -6.99
N PHE A 201 -19.58 -8.38 -5.73
CA PHE A 201 -20.97 -8.63 -5.37
C PHE A 201 -21.92 -7.57 -5.93
N LEU A 202 -21.53 -6.29 -5.88
CA LEU A 202 -22.30 -5.17 -6.42
C LEU A 202 -22.27 -5.07 -7.97
N GLY A 203 -21.67 -6.03 -8.67
CA GLY A 203 -21.57 -6.00 -10.14
C GLY A 203 -20.71 -4.84 -10.67
N LEU A 204 -19.96 -4.17 -9.80
CA LEU A 204 -18.97 -3.16 -10.16
C LEU A 204 -17.74 -3.92 -10.66
N GLY A 205 -17.83 -4.44 -11.89
CA GLY A 205 -16.79 -5.25 -12.53
C GLY A 205 -15.40 -4.63 -12.39
N ARG A 206 -14.36 -5.48 -12.27
CA ARG A 206 -12.96 -5.05 -12.13
C ARG A 206 -12.64 -4.04 -13.22
N LEU A 207 -12.54 -2.76 -12.85
CA LEU A 207 -12.08 -1.76 -13.80
C LEU A 207 -10.64 -2.08 -14.18
N PRO A 208 -10.30 -2.06 -15.48
CA PRO A 208 -8.97 -2.38 -15.93
C PRO A 208 -7.96 -1.46 -15.24
N HIS A 209 -6.90 -2.07 -14.71
CA HIS A 209 -5.80 -1.36 -14.07
C HIS A 209 -5.20 -0.41 -15.10
N ARG A 210 -5.41 0.89 -14.93
CA ARG A 210 -4.75 1.91 -15.75
C ARG A 210 -3.25 1.79 -15.43
N ARG A 211 -2.49 1.18 -16.33
CA ARG A 211 -1.02 1.27 -16.31
C ARG A 211 -0.71 2.76 -16.45
N ARG A 212 -0.07 3.33 -15.43
CA ARG A 212 0.62 4.61 -15.54
C ARG A 212 2.09 4.31 -15.73
#